data_AF-A0AAD4Q9J3-F1
#
_entry.id   AF-A0AAD4Q9J3-F1
#
_cell.length_a   1.000
_cell.length_b   1.000
_cell.length_c   1.000
_cell.angle_alpha   90.00
_cell.angle_beta   90.00
_cell.angle_gamma   90.00
#
_symmetry.space_group_name_H-M   'P 1'
#
loop_
_entity.id
_entity.type
_entity.pdbx_description
1 polymer ?
#
loop_
_entity_poly.entity_id
_entity_poly.type
_entity_poly.pdbx_seq_one_letter_code
_entity_poly.pdbx_strand_id
1 'polypeptide(L)'
;MEFQIALMRHTIGTVSNVVGKSVAGCSFCTQIPVETIRTFWTTLTAVVHRSMEKAESELSFLGTEISPRSHPGLPTVSPPLPKYMDLSGADVVVRSFDRVNFPVHKAILASSSSVFGDMFSFLQPPNSGTVDGLPAVDLPEDAELIRSLITILYPVPSEIPTSYDRILALLAAAQKYAMGIVQSFIRDEVAHRQPPVLVGAQAFRAYAIASSYRLIPEMKTICNCLQDGHCTSFPTSGKVAEVN
;
A
#
# COMPACT_ATOMS: atom_id res chain seq x y z
N MET A 1 -16.21 -14.65 -12.46
CA MET A 1 -16.16 -15.55 -13.63
C MET A 1 -15.28 -16.77 -13.36
N GLU A 2 -14.11 -16.59 -12.76
CA GLU A 2 -13.13 -17.65 -12.38
C GLU A 2 -13.71 -18.84 -11.59
N PHE A 3 -14.52 -18.61 -10.55
CA PHE A 3 -15.04 -19.68 -9.68
C PHE A 3 -16.03 -20.63 -10.39
N GLN A 4 -16.88 -20.10 -11.30
CA GLN A 4 -17.82 -20.92 -12.08
C GLN A 4 -17.06 -21.84 -13.05
N ILE A 5 -15.94 -21.36 -13.60
CA ILE A 5 -15.05 -22.13 -14.46
C ILE A 5 -14.31 -23.20 -13.64
N ALA A 6 -13.83 -22.86 -12.42
CA ALA A 6 -13.17 -23.80 -11.52
C ALA A 6 -14.12 -24.90 -10.99
N LEU A 7 -15.35 -24.53 -10.65
CA LEU A 7 -16.39 -25.46 -10.20
C LEU A 7 -16.83 -26.39 -11.35
N MET A 8 -17.02 -25.85 -12.55
CA MET A 8 -17.38 -26.65 -13.74
C MET A 8 -16.27 -27.68 -14.08
N ARG A 9 -14.99 -27.32 -13.91
CA ARG A 9 -13.84 -28.25 -14.05
C ARG A 9 -13.78 -29.30 -12.94
N HIS A 10 -14.28 -29.00 -11.75
CA HIS A 10 -14.33 -29.95 -10.63
C HIS A 10 -15.50 -30.94 -10.74
N THR A 11 -16.64 -30.51 -11.30
CA THR A 11 -17.83 -31.35 -11.50
C THR A 11 -17.76 -32.18 -12.78
N ILE A 12 -17.14 -31.66 -13.84
CA ILE A 12 -16.91 -32.36 -15.10
C ILE A 12 -15.47 -32.89 -15.04
N GLY A 13 -15.28 -34.09 -14.49
CA GLY A 13 -13.96 -34.70 -14.30
C GLY A 13 -13.08 -34.54 -15.56
N THR A 14 -11.92 -33.92 -15.39
CA THR A 14 -11.00 -33.62 -16.49
C THR A 14 -10.39 -34.91 -17.05
N VAL A 15 -10.70 -35.24 -18.30
CA VAL A 15 -9.98 -36.28 -19.06
C VAL A 15 -8.69 -35.67 -19.60
N SER A 16 -7.53 -36.15 -19.14
CA SER A 16 -6.38 -36.33 -20.03
C SER A 16 -5.34 -37.32 -19.47
N ASN A 17 -4.90 -38.19 -20.39
CA ASN A 17 -4.05 -39.37 -20.25
C ASN A 17 -2.75 -39.14 -19.47
N VAL A 18 -2.46 -40.02 -18.52
CA VAL A 18 -1.37 -41.03 -18.56
C VAL A 18 -1.63 -42.01 -17.40
N VAL A 19 -1.83 -43.30 -17.73
CA VAL A 19 -1.96 -44.46 -16.83
C VAL A 19 -3.12 -44.42 -15.80
N GLY A 20 -4.29 -44.89 -16.24
CA GLY A 20 -5.01 -45.95 -15.51
C GLY A 20 -5.79 -45.64 -14.24
N LYS A 21 -6.14 -44.39 -13.90
CA LYS A 21 -7.15 -44.11 -12.84
C LYS A 21 -8.12 -43.00 -13.28
N SER A 22 -9.38 -43.39 -13.54
CA SER A 22 -10.51 -42.46 -13.62
C SER A 22 -10.81 -41.92 -12.23
N VAL A 23 -10.58 -40.62 -12.00
CA VAL A 23 -11.03 -39.95 -10.77
C VAL A 23 -12.44 -39.47 -11.03
N ALA A 24 -13.43 -40.21 -10.51
CA ALA A 24 -14.82 -39.76 -10.53
C ALA A 24 -14.92 -38.41 -9.79
N GLY A 25 -15.55 -37.42 -10.40
CA GLY A 25 -15.81 -36.12 -9.78
C GLY A 25 -16.57 -36.28 -8.46
N CYS A 26 -16.39 -35.32 -7.54
CA CYS A 26 -16.98 -35.36 -6.20
C CYS A 26 -18.51 -35.51 -6.27
N SER A 27 -19.04 -36.66 -5.83
CA SER A 27 -20.48 -36.99 -5.87
C SER A 27 -21.34 -36.05 -5.00
N PHE A 28 -20.73 -35.44 -4.00
CA PHE A 28 -21.39 -34.44 -3.16
C PHE A 28 -21.56 -33.11 -3.89
N CYS A 29 -20.61 -32.70 -4.73
CA CYS A 29 -20.66 -31.44 -5.47
C CYS A 29 -21.62 -31.49 -6.67
N THR A 30 -21.82 -32.66 -7.28
CA THR A 30 -22.77 -32.84 -8.40
C THR A 30 -24.23 -32.81 -7.97
N GLN A 31 -24.51 -32.98 -6.68
CA GLN A 31 -25.86 -32.91 -6.10
C GLN A 31 -26.26 -31.51 -5.65
N ILE A 32 -25.34 -30.54 -5.62
CA ILE A 32 -25.66 -29.17 -5.21
C ILE A 32 -26.33 -28.47 -6.40
N PRO A 33 -27.59 -28.02 -6.28
CA PRO A 33 -28.24 -27.28 -7.34
C PRO A 33 -27.47 -25.99 -7.65
N VAL A 34 -27.28 -25.69 -8.93
CA VAL A 34 -26.57 -24.47 -9.39
C VAL A 34 -27.19 -23.21 -8.78
N GLU A 35 -28.50 -23.24 -8.54
CA GLU A 35 -29.23 -22.14 -7.92
C GLU A 35 -28.90 -21.94 -6.45
N THR A 36 -28.56 -23.00 -5.71
CA THR A 36 -28.04 -22.90 -4.34
C THR A 36 -26.66 -22.23 -4.33
N ILE A 37 -25.81 -22.57 -5.28
CA ILE A 37 -24.45 -22.00 -5.41
C ILE A 37 -24.53 -20.53 -5.82
N ARG A 38 -25.40 -20.20 -6.77
CA ARG A 38 -25.67 -18.83 -7.20
C ARG A 38 -26.20 -18.00 -6.04
N THR A 39 -27.16 -18.53 -5.28
CA THR A 39 -27.75 -17.84 -4.11
C THR A 39 -26.71 -17.63 -3.01
N PHE A 40 -25.87 -18.63 -2.74
CA PHE A 40 -24.77 -18.48 -1.79
C PHE A 40 -23.80 -17.38 -2.23
N TRP A 41 -23.41 -17.37 -3.52
CA TRP A 41 -22.47 -16.37 -4.04
C TRP A 41 -23.06 -14.95 -4.05
N THR A 42 -24.31 -14.79 -4.46
CA THR A 42 -24.97 -13.47 -4.42
C THR A 42 -25.12 -12.97 -3.00
N THR A 43 -25.47 -13.85 -2.06
CA THR A 43 -25.55 -13.53 -0.63
C THR A 43 -24.18 -13.14 -0.07
N LEU A 44 -23.14 -13.91 -0.37
CA LEU A 44 -21.76 -13.61 0.05
C LEU A 44 -21.27 -12.28 -0.53
N THR A 45 -21.49 -12.05 -1.82
CA THR A 45 -21.12 -10.80 -2.49
C THR A 45 -21.87 -9.62 -1.88
N ALA A 46 -23.15 -9.77 -1.57
CA ALA A 46 -23.93 -8.75 -0.89
C ALA A 46 -23.46 -8.49 0.54
N VAL A 47 -23.01 -9.52 1.27
CA VAL A 47 -22.43 -9.36 2.61
C VAL A 47 -21.08 -8.64 2.53
N VAL A 48 -20.22 -8.99 1.57
CA VAL A 48 -18.93 -8.31 1.36
C VAL A 48 -19.15 -6.86 0.93
N HIS A 49 -20.04 -6.60 -0.03
CA HIS A 49 -20.39 -5.22 -0.41
C HIS A 49 -20.98 -4.43 0.75
N ARG A 50 -21.92 -5.00 1.52
CA ARG A 50 -22.47 -4.36 2.72
C ARG A 50 -21.41 -4.11 3.78
N SER A 51 -20.44 -5.01 3.91
CA SER A 51 -19.32 -4.86 4.84
C SER A 51 -18.34 -3.77 4.38
N MET A 52 -18.12 -3.66 3.06
CA MET A 52 -17.32 -2.60 2.47
C MET A 52 -18.02 -1.24 2.57
N GLU A 53 -19.31 -1.14 2.22
CA GLU A 53 -20.12 0.07 2.38
C GLU A 53 -20.24 0.48 3.85
N LYS A 54 -20.38 -0.49 4.76
CA LYS A 54 -20.38 -0.22 6.20
C LYS A 54 -18.99 0.21 6.69
N ALA A 55 -17.91 -0.37 6.18
CA ALA A 55 -16.55 0.06 6.49
C ALA A 55 -16.26 1.46 5.93
N GLU A 56 -16.72 1.77 4.72
CA GLU A 56 -16.62 3.10 4.10
C GLU A 56 -17.48 4.13 4.85
N SER A 57 -18.67 3.74 5.29
CA SER A 57 -19.55 4.56 6.13
C SER A 57 -18.96 4.77 7.53
N GLU A 58 -18.40 3.77 8.18
CA GLU A 58 -17.74 3.92 9.48
C GLU A 58 -16.39 4.64 9.37
N LEU A 59 -15.66 4.53 8.26
CA LEU A 59 -14.50 5.38 7.96
C LEU A 59 -14.92 6.85 7.72
N SER A 60 -16.10 7.08 7.13
CA SER A 60 -16.68 8.43 7.02
C SER A 60 -17.16 8.98 8.36
N PHE A 61 -17.64 8.11 9.26
CA PHE A 61 -18.12 8.46 10.60
C PHE A 61 -16.96 8.70 11.59
N LEU A 62 -15.86 7.95 11.48
CA LEU A 62 -14.60 8.23 12.19
C LEU A 62 -13.89 9.48 11.63
N GLY A 63 -14.21 9.89 10.41
CA GLY A 63 -13.79 11.17 9.83
C GLY A 63 -14.51 12.40 10.41
N THR A 64 -15.53 12.22 11.27
CA THR A 64 -16.34 13.34 11.78
C THR A 64 -16.07 13.72 13.24
N GLU A 65 -15.19 13.00 13.96
CA GLU A 65 -14.73 13.35 15.32
C GLU A 65 -13.20 13.51 15.38
N ILE A 66 -12.62 14.10 14.33
CA ILE A 66 -11.42 14.92 14.48
C ILE A 66 -11.85 16.34 14.11
N SER A 67 -12.58 16.97 15.03
CA SER A 67 -12.74 18.42 15.02
C SER A 67 -11.32 19.03 15.09
N PRO A 68 -10.86 19.75 14.05
CA PRO A 68 -9.70 20.57 14.22
C PRO A 68 -10.14 21.70 15.14
N ARG A 69 -9.64 21.71 16.38
CA ARG A 69 -9.52 22.99 17.09
C ARG A 69 -8.63 23.86 16.22
N SER A 70 -9.27 24.66 15.39
CA SER A 70 -8.71 25.76 14.63
C SER A 70 -8.22 26.79 15.64
N HIS A 71 -7.00 26.60 16.11
CA HIS A 71 -6.17 27.72 16.49
C HIS A 71 -5.69 28.39 15.20
N PRO A 72 -6.02 29.67 14.95
CA PRO A 72 -5.42 30.40 13.86
C PRO A 72 -3.94 30.64 14.22
N GLY A 73 -3.05 30.07 13.42
CA GLY A 73 -1.64 30.49 13.37
C GLY A 73 -0.66 29.59 14.13
N LEU A 74 -0.16 28.56 13.46
CA LEU A 74 1.28 28.38 13.33
C LEU A 74 1.56 27.58 12.05
N PRO A 75 2.42 28.04 11.13
CA PRO A 75 2.95 27.16 10.10
C PRO A 75 3.68 26.03 10.82
N THR A 76 3.19 24.80 10.71
CA THR A 76 3.97 23.61 11.08
C THR A 76 5.14 23.55 10.12
N VAL A 77 6.23 24.22 10.49
CA VAL A 77 7.49 24.14 9.77
C VAL A 77 8.03 22.75 10.05
N SER A 78 7.64 21.79 9.22
CA SER A 78 8.35 20.51 9.13
C SER A 78 9.83 20.84 8.94
N PRO A 79 10.73 20.19 9.70
CA PRO A 79 12.15 20.53 9.63
C PRO A 79 12.61 20.44 8.18
N PRO A 80 13.42 21.40 7.70
CA PRO A 80 13.93 21.38 6.33
C PRO A 80 14.62 20.04 6.05
N LEU A 81 14.57 19.59 4.80
CA LEU A 81 15.30 18.39 4.35
C LEU A 81 16.74 18.43 4.88
N PRO A 82 17.35 17.27 5.17
CA PRO A 82 18.68 17.25 5.77
C PRO A 82 19.66 18.13 4.98
N LYS A 83 20.41 19.00 5.67
CA LYS A 83 21.30 20.00 5.02
C LYS A 83 22.35 19.40 4.08
N TYR A 84 22.65 18.11 4.23
CA TYR A 84 23.60 17.37 3.42
C TYR A 84 22.97 16.76 2.15
N MET A 85 21.65 16.89 1.97
CA MET A 85 20.97 16.52 0.73
C MET A 85 21.23 17.61 -0.31
N ASP A 86 21.94 17.27 -1.38
CA ASP A 86 22.14 18.18 -2.50
C ASP A 86 20.86 18.30 -3.33
N LEU A 87 20.27 19.50 -3.30
CA LEU A 87 19.08 19.87 -4.06
C LEU A 87 19.39 20.99 -5.06
N SER A 88 20.68 21.24 -5.33
CA SER A 88 21.09 22.20 -6.35
C SER A 88 20.61 21.72 -7.72
N GLY A 89 19.97 22.62 -8.47
CA GLY A 89 19.38 22.27 -9.76
C GLY A 89 18.01 21.58 -9.69
N ALA A 90 17.33 21.61 -8.54
CA ALA A 90 15.93 21.20 -8.45
C ALA A 90 15.06 21.90 -9.52
N ASP A 91 14.24 21.12 -10.21
CA ASP A 91 13.45 21.54 -11.38
C ASP A 91 11.92 21.34 -11.17
N VAL A 92 11.52 20.89 -9.98
CA VAL A 92 10.14 20.79 -9.53
C VAL A 92 10.04 20.94 -8.01
N VAL A 93 8.91 21.45 -7.53
CA VAL A 93 8.55 21.44 -6.12
C VAL A 93 7.43 20.43 -5.90
N VAL A 94 7.67 19.43 -5.05
CA VAL A 94 6.61 18.58 -4.51
C VAL A 94 6.06 19.26 -3.26
N ARG A 95 4.75 19.53 -3.22
CA ARG A 95 4.09 20.15 -2.07
C ARG A 95 3.21 19.12 -1.37
N SER A 96 3.45 18.93 -0.09
CA SER A 96 2.66 18.02 0.75
C SER A 96 1.26 18.56 1.05
N PHE A 97 0.40 17.68 1.56
CA PHE A 97 -0.94 18.03 2.01
C PHE A 97 -0.93 19.14 3.08
N ASP A 98 0.02 19.07 4.02
CA ASP A 98 0.28 20.05 5.07
C ASP A 98 1.14 21.25 4.59
N ARG A 99 1.22 21.45 3.26
CA ARG A 99 1.78 22.65 2.57
C ARG A 99 3.29 22.85 2.75
N VAL A 100 4.03 21.78 3.00
CA VAL A 100 5.48 21.80 3.02
C VAL A 100 5.99 21.59 1.60
N ASN A 101 6.92 22.46 1.17
CA ASN A 101 7.50 22.42 -0.16
C ASN A 101 8.83 21.67 -0.15
N PHE A 102 8.99 20.75 -1.09
CA PHE A 102 10.19 19.95 -1.28
C PHE A 102 10.74 20.18 -2.70
N PRO A 103 11.76 21.04 -2.84
CA PRO A 103 12.47 21.20 -4.12
C PRO A 103 13.22 19.90 -4.43
N VAL A 104 12.94 19.29 -5.58
CA VAL A 104 13.50 17.99 -5.98
C VAL A 104 13.73 17.94 -7.49
N HIS A 105 14.36 16.85 -7.95
CA HIS A 105 14.63 16.59 -9.36
C HIS A 105 13.58 15.65 -9.98
N LYS A 106 12.94 16.09 -11.07
CA LYS A 106 12.01 15.29 -11.87
C LYS A 106 12.64 13.98 -12.31
N ALA A 107 13.90 14.01 -12.74
CA ALA A 107 14.61 12.82 -13.23
C ALA A 107 14.72 11.70 -12.19
N ILE A 108 14.97 12.04 -10.91
CA ILE A 108 15.07 11.07 -9.82
C ILE A 108 13.71 10.46 -9.50
N LEU A 109 12.68 11.31 -9.42
CA LEU A 109 11.31 10.83 -9.17
C LEU A 109 10.79 9.97 -10.33
N ALA A 110 10.98 10.41 -11.57
CA ALA A 110 10.53 9.71 -12.77
C ALA A 110 11.26 8.37 -13.00
N SER A 111 12.56 8.29 -12.69
CA SER A 111 13.31 7.02 -12.80
C SER A 111 12.87 5.99 -11.76
N SER A 112 12.34 6.46 -10.63
CA SER A 112 11.92 5.62 -9.50
C SER A 112 10.43 5.29 -9.51
N SER A 113 9.64 5.99 -10.34
CA SER A 113 8.19 5.91 -10.39
C SER A 113 7.66 6.21 -11.80
N SER A 114 7.00 5.23 -12.40
CA SER A 114 6.28 5.44 -13.67
C SER A 114 5.17 6.47 -13.52
N VAL A 115 4.50 6.52 -12.37
CA VAL A 115 3.43 7.51 -12.09
C VAL A 115 3.98 8.93 -12.15
N PHE A 116 5.15 9.20 -11.55
CA PHE A 116 5.80 10.51 -11.68
C PHE A 116 6.32 10.76 -13.09
N GLY A 117 6.86 9.74 -13.77
CA GLY A 117 7.29 9.85 -15.17
C GLY A 117 6.14 10.28 -16.09
N ASP A 118 4.98 9.64 -15.97
CA ASP A 118 3.77 9.99 -16.70
C ASP A 118 3.29 11.39 -16.29
N MET A 119 3.17 11.65 -14.98
CA MET A 119 2.72 12.94 -14.45
C MET A 119 3.53 14.10 -15.00
N PHE A 120 4.86 14.02 -15.00
CA PHE A 120 5.74 15.07 -15.52
C PHE A 120 5.71 15.19 -17.05
N SER A 121 5.42 14.11 -17.76
CA SER A 121 5.23 14.14 -19.22
C SER A 121 3.96 14.92 -19.61
N PHE A 122 2.95 14.97 -18.75
CA PHE A 122 1.71 15.71 -18.95
C PHE A 122 1.72 17.12 -18.34
N LEU A 123 2.73 17.49 -17.55
CA LEU A 123 2.86 18.86 -17.04
C LEU A 123 3.16 19.81 -18.22
N GLN A 124 2.12 20.49 -18.69
CA GLN A 124 2.24 21.62 -19.63
C GLN A 124 2.98 22.80 -18.97
N PRO A 125 3.53 23.76 -19.75
CA PRO A 125 4.11 24.99 -19.20
C PRO A 125 3.08 25.79 -18.35
N PRO A 126 3.54 26.75 -17.53
CA PRO A 126 3.14 26.92 -16.12
C PRO A 126 1.75 27.53 -15.94
N ASN A 127 0.73 26.67 -15.86
CA ASN A 127 -0.56 27.01 -15.26
C ASN A 127 -0.76 26.32 -13.90
N SER A 128 0.17 25.45 -13.48
CA SER A 128 0.30 25.00 -12.09
C SER A 128 1.07 26.07 -11.31
N GLY A 129 0.57 26.42 -10.13
CA GLY A 129 1.18 27.47 -9.31
C GLY A 129 2.69 27.28 -9.18
N THR A 130 3.46 28.33 -9.42
CA THR A 130 4.90 28.30 -9.26
C THR A 130 5.27 28.57 -7.80
N VAL A 131 6.30 27.90 -7.32
CA VAL A 131 6.93 28.16 -6.02
C VAL A 131 8.38 28.49 -6.32
N ASP A 132 8.81 29.71 -6.00
CA ASP A 132 10.17 30.21 -6.24
C ASP A 132 10.65 30.02 -7.69
N GLY A 133 9.72 30.16 -8.65
CA GLY A 133 10.00 30.01 -10.09
C GLY A 133 10.00 28.56 -10.60
N LEU A 134 9.80 27.57 -9.73
CA LEU A 134 9.68 26.15 -10.10
C LEU A 134 8.21 25.73 -10.21
N PRO A 135 7.87 24.79 -11.12
CA PRO A 135 6.54 24.20 -11.16
C PRO A 135 6.27 23.40 -9.88
N ALA A 136 5.11 23.60 -9.26
CA ALA A 136 4.71 22.84 -8.08
C ALA A 136 3.71 21.73 -8.43
N VAL A 137 3.84 20.60 -7.73
CA VAL A 137 2.93 19.45 -7.78
C VAL A 137 2.41 19.17 -6.38
N ASP A 138 1.08 19.22 -6.22
CA ASP A 138 0.42 18.93 -4.95
C ASP A 138 0.19 17.43 -4.78
N LEU A 139 0.69 16.88 -3.68
CA LEU A 139 0.48 15.49 -3.29
C LEU A 139 -0.41 15.42 -2.04
N PRO A 140 -1.26 14.38 -1.92
CA PRO A 140 -2.14 14.23 -0.76
C PRO A 140 -1.45 13.60 0.45
N GLU A 141 -0.19 13.18 0.34
CA GLU A 141 0.61 12.74 1.46
C GLU A 141 1.14 13.92 2.26
N ASP A 142 1.25 13.75 3.58
CA ASP A 142 1.86 14.73 4.47
C ASP A 142 3.39 14.79 4.32
N ALA A 143 3.98 15.81 4.94
CA ALA A 143 5.40 16.10 4.85
C ALA A 143 6.29 14.96 5.37
N GLU A 144 5.87 14.20 6.38
CA GLU A 144 6.67 13.09 6.92
C GLU A 144 6.79 11.97 5.88
N LEU A 145 5.68 11.55 5.26
CA LEU A 145 5.72 10.49 4.23
C LEU A 145 6.49 10.92 2.99
N ILE A 146 6.30 12.16 2.53
CA ILE A 146 7.03 12.69 1.37
C ILE A 146 8.52 12.77 1.67
N ARG A 147 8.90 13.24 2.86
CA ARG A 147 10.30 13.28 3.32
C ARG A 147 10.91 11.88 3.36
N SER A 148 10.20 10.89 3.88
CA SER A 148 10.66 9.50 3.86
C SER A 148 10.92 9.00 2.44
N LEU A 149 9.97 9.21 1.51
CA LEU A 149 10.17 8.83 0.10
C LEU A 149 11.38 9.55 -0.51
N ILE A 150 11.51 10.86 -0.33
CA ILE A 150 12.64 11.64 -0.85
C ILE A 150 13.97 11.13 -0.28
N THR A 151 14.08 10.94 1.03
CA THR A 151 15.34 10.44 1.63
C THR A 151 15.72 9.03 1.17
N ILE A 152 14.76 8.19 0.78
CA ILE A 152 15.06 6.87 0.19
C ILE A 152 15.60 7.00 -1.24
N LEU A 153 15.12 7.98 -2.00
CA LEU A 153 15.48 8.16 -3.42
C LEU A 153 16.80 8.89 -3.64
N TYR A 154 17.31 9.56 -2.61
CA TYR A 154 18.54 10.33 -2.67
C TYR A 154 19.66 9.59 -1.91
N PRO A 155 20.94 9.84 -2.24
CA PRO A 155 22.07 9.19 -1.57
C PRO A 155 22.31 9.78 -0.16
N VAL A 156 21.34 9.60 0.71
CA VAL A 156 21.28 10.09 2.09
C VAL A 156 20.77 9.00 3.03
N PRO A 157 21.02 9.10 4.35
CA PRO A 157 20.36 8.23 5.31
C PRO A 157 18.83 8.31 5.18
N SER A 158 18.19 7.15 5.10
CA SER A 158 16.74 7.06 4.95
C SER A 158 16.02 7.34 6.27
N GLU A 159 14.99 8.17 6.20
CA GLU A 159 14.17 8.53 7.35
C GLU A 159 12.84 7.76 7.30
N ILE A 160 12.84 6.54 7.85
CA ILE A 160 11.63 5.70 7.92
C ILE A 160 10.90 5.94 9.24
N PRO A 161 9.56 6.13 9.21
CA PRO A 161 8.75 6.28 10.41
C PRO A 161 8.88 5.06 11.35
N THR A 162 8.76 5.29 12.64
CA THR A 162 8.92 4.23 13.65
C THR A 162 7.61 3.52 13.98
N SER A 163 6.47 4.20 13.88
CA SER A 163 5.17 3.61 14.18
C SER A 163 4.67 2.74 13.02
N TYR A 164 4.08 1.59 13.36
CA TYR A 164 3.59 0.62 12.39
C TYR A 164 2.56 1.23 11.41
N ASP A 165 1.62 2.03 11.91
CA ASP A 165 0.61 2.69 11.08
C ASP A 165 1.23 3.60 10.02
N ARG A 166 2.28 4.34 10.38
CA ARG A 166 3.00 5.23 9.46
C ARG A 166 3.89 4.46 8.49
N ILE A 167 4.45 3.33 8.90
CA ILE A 167 5.15 2.40 7.99
C ILE A 167 4.19 1.86 6.93
N LEU A 168 2.98 1.43 7.33
CA LEU A 168 1.94 1.00 6.38
C LEU A 168 1.53 2.13 5.44
N ALA A 169 1.37 3.36 5.95
CA ALA A 169 1.06 4.53 5.12
C ALA A 169 2.20 4.83 4.12
N LEU A 170 3.45 4.69 4.52
CA LEU A 170 4.61 4.86 3.64
C LEU A 170 4.67 3.78 2.54
N LEU A 171 4.43 2.51 2.90
CA LEU A 171 4.33 1.41 1.94
C LEU A 171 3.18 1.64 0.94
N ALA A 172 2.04 2.13 1.43
CA ALA A 172 0.90 2.49 0.60
C ALA A 172 1.23 3.65 -0.35
N ALA A 173 1.94 4.68 0.10
CA ALA A 173 2.40 5.77 -0.74
C ALA A 173 3.38 5.27 -1.83
N ALA A 174 4.37 4.45 -1.46
CA ALA A 174 5.27 3.82 -2.42
C ALA A 174 4.51 2.95 -3.44
N GLN A 175 3.47 2.22 -3.02
CA GLN A 175 2.59 1.48 -3.92
C GLN A 175 1.82 2.38 -4.87
N LYS A 176 1.22 3.45 -4.35
CA LYS A 176 0.46 4.43 -5.13
C LYS A 176 1.31 5.04 -6.25
N TYR A 177 2.58 5.30 -5.96
CA TYR A 177 3.53 5.84 -6.94
C TYR A 177 4.28 4.74 -7.73
N ALA A 178 3.83 3.49 -7.68
CA ALA A 178 4.44 2.35 -8.38
C ALA A 178 5.96 2.16 -8.10
N MET A 179 6.41 2.50 -6.90
CA MET A 179 7.81 2.43 -6.48
C MET A 179 8.14 1.06 -5.86
N GLY A 180 8.14 0.00 -6.66
CA GLY A 180 8.35 -1.38 -6.17
C GLY A 180 9.68 -1.59 -5.42
N ILE A 181 10.77 -1.00 -5.91
CA ILE A 181 12.10 -1.08 -5.26
C ILE A 181 12.08 -0.37 -3.89
N VAL A 182 11.42 0.79 -3.81
CA VAL A 182 11.27 1.55 -2.55
C VAL A 182 10.47 0.73 -1.53
N GLN A 183 9.42 0.01 -1.94
CA GLN A 183 8.72 -0.87 -1.01
C GLN A 183 9.62 -1.98 -0.46
N SER A 184 10.42 -2.63 -1.31
CA SER A 184 11.37 -3.65 -0.87
C SER A 184 12.36 -3.08 0.13
N PHE A 185 12.92 -1.90 -0.16
CA PHE A 185 13.82 -1.19 0.74
C PHE A 185 13.16 -0.89 2.10
N ILE A 186 11.92 -0.38 2.11
CA ILE A 186 11.19 -0.11 3.35
C ILE A 186 11.02 -1.39 4.17
N ARG A 187 10.60 -2.49 3.55
CA ARG A 187 10.42 -3.78 4.24
C ARG A 187 11.73 -4.27 4.86
N ASP A 188 12.82 -4.20 4.10
CA ASP A 188 14.12 -4.66 4.56
C ASP A 188 14.60 -3.79 5.74
N GLU A 189 14.59 -2.46 5.61
CA GLU A 189 14.97 -1.57 6.70
C GLU A 189 14.11 -1.78 7.97
N VAL A 190 12.80 -1.93 7.80
CA VAL A 190 11.90 -2.16 8.93
C VAL A 190 12.19 -3.50 9.60
N ALA A 191 12.49 -4.55 8.83
CA ALA A 191 12.90 -5.84 9.38
C ALA A 191 14.22 -5.75 10.17
N HIS A 192 15.20 -4.95 9.71
CA HIS A 192 16.46 -4.74 10.42
C HIS A 192 16.28 -3.99 11.75
N ARG A 193 15.32 -3.05 11.81
CA ARG A 193 15.09 -2.20 12.98
C ARG A 193 14.30 -2.86 14.11
N GLN A 194 13.83 -4.11 13.94
CA GLN A 194 12.95 -4.83 14.88
C GLN A 194 11.73 -3.99 15.28
N PRO A 195 10.70 -3.96 14.42
CA PRO A 195 9.56 -3.06 14.61
C PRO A 195 8.73 -3.45 15.83
N PRO A 196 7.90 -2.51 16.34
CA PRO A 196 7.05 -2.76 17.50
C PRO A 196 6.20 -4.02 17.33
N VAL A 197 6.20 -4.87 18.36
CA VAL A 197 5.39 -6.10 18.37
C VAL A 197 3.92 -5.73 18.38
N LEU A 198 3.20 -6.14 17.34
CA LEU A 198 1.75 -5.94 17.27
C LEU A 198 1.02 -6.97 18.14
N VAL A 199 0.19 -6.48 19.07
CA VAL A 199 -0.64 -7.31 19.94
C VAL A 199 -2.06 -6.77 20.03
N GLY A 200 -3.03 -7.69 20.18
CA GLY A 200 -4.43 -7.36 20.41
C GLY A 200 -5.00 -6.37 19.39
N ALA A 201 -5.61 -5.28 19.89
CA ALA A 201 -6.26 -4.25 19.06
C ALA A 201 -5.34 -3.60 18.01
N GLN A 202 -4.03 -3.50 18.30
CA GLN A 202 -3.08 -2.89 17.36
C GLN A 202 -2.89 -3.74 16.11
N ALA A 203 -2.88 -5.07 16.25
CA ALA A 203 -2.76 -5.99 15.13
C ALA A 203 -4.00 -5.94 14.23
N PHE A 204 -5.21 -5.85 14.80
CA PHE A 204 -6.44 -5.66 14.02
C PHE A 204 -6.45 -4.32 13.27
N ARG A 205 -6.04 -3.24 13.93
CA ARG A 205 -5.92 -1.91 13.30
C ARG A 205 -4.93 -1.94 12.13
N ALA A 206 -3.75 -2.51 12.35
CA ALA A 206 -2.73 -2.67 11.30
C ALA A 206 -3.26 -3.51 10.14
N TYR A 207 -3.97 -4.61 10.42
CA TYR A 207 -4.58 -5.45 9.39
C TYR A 207 -5.62 -4.66 8.58
N ALA A 208 -6.46 -3.86 9.23
CA ALA A 208 -7.46 -3.04 8.57
C ALA A 208 -6.82 -1.99 7.64
N ILE A 209 -5.76 -1.30 8.10
CA ILE A 209 -4.99 -0.34 7.29
C ILE A 209 -4.32 -1.05 6.11
N ALA A 210 -3.64 -2.18 6.34
CA ALA A 210 -3.01 -2.94 5.26
C ALA A 210 -4.04 -3.43 4.23
N SER A 211 -5.22 -3.83 4.69
CA SER A 211 -6.34 -4.25 3.84
C SER A 211 -6.89 -3.11 3.00
N SER A 212 -7.08 -1.92 3.57
CA SER A 212 -7.60 -0.77 2.82
C SER A 212 -6.68 -0.34 1.68
N TYR A 213 -5.37 -0.55 1.85
CA TYR A 213 -4.37 -0.25 0.82
C TYR A 213 -3.94 -1.46 -0.02
N ARG A 214 -4.55 -2.63 0.20
CA ARG A 214 -4.19 -3.90 -0.49
C ARG A 214 -2.70 -4.25 -0.37
N LEU A 215 -2.11 -3.97 0.79
CA LEU A 215 -0.74 -4.32 1.14
C LEU A 215 -0.67 -5.82 1.47
N ILE A 216 -0.74 -6.67 0.44
CA ILE A 216 -0.88 -8.12 0.58
C ILE A 216 0.23 -8.76 1.42
N PRO A 217 1.53 -8.41 1.25
CA PRO A 217 2.58 -8.96 2.09
C PRO A 217 2.35 -8.66 3.57
N GLU A 218 2.00 -7.41 3.89
CA GLU A 218 1.78 -6.92 5.25
C GLU A 218 0.54 -7.57 5.87
N MET A 219 -0.56 -7.69 5.12
CA MET A 219 -1.77 -8.40 5.57
C MET A 219 -1.47 -9.85 5.99
N LYS A 220 -0.65 -10.57 5.20
CA LYS A 220 -0.27 -11.96 5.52
C LYS A 220 0.57 -12.02 6.79
N THR A 221 1.57 -11.15 6.91
CA THR A 221 2.42 -11.06 8.10
C THR A 221 1.59 -10.77 9.35
N ILE A 222 0.69 -9.79 9.30
CA ILE A 222 -0.14 -9.42 10.45
C ILE A 222 -1.13 -10.55 10.81
N CYS A 223 -1.69 -11.25 9.81
CA CYS A 223 -2.59 -12.38 10.03
C CYS A 223 -1.90 -13.52 10.80
N ASN A 224 -0.67 -13.90 10.40
CA ASN A 224 0.10 -14.92 11.11
C ASN A 224 0.35 -14.49 12.57
N CYS A 225 0.68 -13.22 12.79
CA CYS A 225 0.90 -12.70 14.14
C CYS A 225 -0.35 -12.71 15.03
N LEU A 226 -1.54 -12.51 14.44
CA LEU A 226 -2.82 -12.64 15.15
C LEU A 226 -3.10 -14.10 15.56
N GLN A 227 -2.63 -15.07 14.79
CA GLN A 227 -2.77 -16.50 15.09
C GLN A 227 -1.78 -16.97 16.16
N ASP A 228 -0.52 -16.51 16.07
CA ASP A 228 0.58 -16.93 16.95
C ASP A 228 0.64 -16.12 18.27
N GLY A 229 -0.11 -15.02 18.36
CA GLY A 229 -0.19 -14.17 19.54
C GLY A 229 0.97 -13.19 19.75
N HIS A 230 2.02 -13.24 18.92
CA HIS A 230 3.17 -12.30 18.92
C HIS A 230 3.69 -12.06 17.49
N CYS A 231 4.18 -10.85 17.21
CA CYS A 231 4.75 -10.46 15.91
C CYS A 231 6.15 -9.87 16.07
N THR A 232 7.17 -10.35 15.35
CA THR A 232 8.52 -9.77 15.41
C THR A 232 9.11 -9.40 14.05
N SER A 233 8.45 -9.67 12.92
CA SER A 233 9.07 -9.47 11.61
C SER A 233 8.11 -8.95 10.53
N PHE A 234 8.62 -8.08 9.66
CA PHE A 234 8.02 -7.71 8.38
C PHE A 234 8.45 -8.72 7.30
N PRO A 235 7.67 -8.87 6.21
CA PRO A 235 8.06 -9.78 5.13
C PRO A 235 9.29 -9.20 4.43
N THR A 236 10.44 -9.85 4.58
CA THR A 236 11.65 -9.50 3.82
C THR A 236 11.49 -9.95 2.37
N SER A 237 12.09 -9.22 1.43
CA SER A 237 12.18 -9.70 0.05
C SER A 237 13.06 -10.96 0.06
N GLY A 238 12.49 -12.07 -0.41
CA GLY A 238 13.09 -13.40 -0.32
C GLY A 238 14.53 -13.43 -0.84
N LYS A 239 15.39 -14.16 -0.11
CA LYS A 239 16.74 -14.53 -0.57
C LYS A 239 16.65 -15.08 -1.99
N VAL A 240 17.34 -14.43 -2.93
CA VAL A 240 17.72 -15.07 -4.19
C VAL A 240 18.49 -16.31 -3.81
N ALA A 241 17.97 -17.48 -4.16
CA ALA A 241 18.68 -18.73 -3.98
C ALA A 241 20.01 -18.64 -4.75
N GLU A 242 21.13 -18.69 -4.03
CA GLU A 242 22.42 -19.09 -4.59
C GLU A 242 22.23 -20.49 -5.17
N VAL A 243 22.23 -20.56 -6.50
CA VAL A 243 22.46 -21.82 -7.22
C VAL A 243 23.96 -21.88 -7.44
N ASN A 244 24.64 -22.69 -6.62
CA ASN A 244 25.94 -23.28 -6.96
C ASN A 244 25.75 -24.38 -8.01
#